data_AF-A0A6B9S986-F1
#
_entry.id   AF-A0A6B9S986-F1
#
_cell.length_a   1.000
_cell.length_b   1.000
_cell.length_c   1.000
_cell.angle_alpha   90.00
_cell.angle_beta   90.00
_cell.angle_gamma   90.00
#
_symmetry.space_group_name_H-M   'P 1'
#
loop_
_entity.id
_entity.type
_entity.pdbx_description
1 polymer ?
#
loop_
_entity_poly.entity_id
_entity_poly.type
_entity_poly.pdbx_seq_one_letter_code
_entity_poly.pdbx_strand_id
1 'polypeptide(L)'
;SFVLRSRETDSKEDRSTSLFLQAVQMLSGKRRSRDVRLTLQLTPEQQQDIVNRYARTRWYSFIWYPFRNVTERQFKWWRRFAHFALLIVALFGLAVALLLYYREVETVLRLSPEDRHDYQKMVTGMRYSEIYRLSMEVFQKEDPLEALPAPARYHLLIEAARKKGWHRVDWELESRTRYPRSSLEDMDFIHLFYWSIIYIGSLVTGGGELFSDRFGDLMEVQETQRRREMEANFVEHG
;
A
#
# COMPACT_ATOMS: atom_id res chain seq x y z
N SER A 1 7.68 -18.34 -65.29
CA SER A 1 6.81 -18.86 -64.22
C SER A 1 6.18 -17.67 -63.52
N PHE A 2 4.93 -17.33 -63.88
CA PHE A 2 4.21 -16.20 -63.28
C PHE A 2 3.09 -16.78 -62.41
N VAL A 3 3.20 -16.53 -61.11
CA VAL A 3 2.22 -16.92 -60.09
C VAL A 3 1.00 -16.00 -60.24
N LEU A 4 -0.16 -16.60 -60.51
CA LEU A 4 -1.46 -15.93 -60.47
C LEU A 4 -1.74 -15.46 -59.04
N ARG A 5 -1.61 -14.15 -58.81
CA ARG A 5 -2.01 -13.50 -57.56
C ARG A 5 -3.54 -13.52 -57.47
N SER A 6 -4.04 -14.06 -56.37
CA SER A 6 -5.45 -14.30 -56.05
C SER A 6 -6.32 -13.04 -56.22
N ARG A 7 -7.30 -13.14 -57.11
CA ARG A 7 -8.33 -12.14 -57.43
C ARG A 7 -9.38 -11.93 -56.32
N GLU A 8 -9.23 -12.59 -55.16
CA GLU A 8 -10.19 -12.56 -54.06
C GLU A 8 -10.02 -11.37 -53.10
N THR A 9 -8.82 -10.80 -52.97
CA THR A 9 -8.55 -9.69 -52.03
C THR A 9 -9.10 -8.36 -52.53
N ASP A 10 -9.03 -8.07 -53.83
CA ASP A 10 -9.61 -6.86 -54.43
C ASP A 10 -11.14 -6.80 -54.24
N SER A 11 -11.82 -7.95 -54.31
CA SER A 11 -13.28 -8.01 -54.18
C SER A 11 -13.81 -7.65 -52.77
N LYS A 12 -12.99 -7.83 -51.72
CA LYS A 12 -13.35 -7.50 -50.34
C LYS A 12 -13.03 -6.04 -49.99
N GLU A 13 -11.89 -5.52 -50.47
CA GLU A 13 -11.54 -4.10 -50.32
C GLU A 13 -12.53 -3.22 -51.06
N ASP A 14 -12.91 -3.57 -52.30
CA ASP A 14 -13.90 -2.81 -53.08
C ASP A 14 -15.30 -2.85 -52.45
N ARG A 15 -15.68 -3.96 -51.80
CA ARG A 15 -16.96 -4.05 -51.05
C ARG A 15 -16.98 -3.17 -49.80
N SER A 16 -15.89 -3.14 -49.04
CA SER A 16 -15.81 -2.31 -47.84
C SER A 16 -15.75 -0.81 -48.16
N THR A 17 -15.07 -0.47 -49.25
CA THR A 17 -14.91 0.91 -49.74
C THR A 17 -16.20 1.43 -50.37
N SER A 18 -16.93 0.59 -51.11
CA SER A 18 -18.26 0.94 -51.64
C SER A 18 -19.31 1.13 -50.54
N LEU A 19 -19.30 0.32 -49.48
CA LEU A 19 -20.16 0.52 -48.31
C LEU A 19 -19.82 1.81 -47.55
N PHE A 20 -18.54 2.13 -47.42
CA PHE A 20 -18.08 3.39 -46.82
C PHE A 20 -18.50 4.60 -47.66
N LEU A 21 -18.29 4.55 -48.98
CA LEU A 21 -18.70 5.62 -49.90
C LEU A 21 -20.22 5.78 -49.97
N GLN A 22 -20.98 4.68 -49.89
CA GLN A 22 -22.43 4.71 -49.79
C GLN A 22 -22.91 5.34 -48.47
N ALA A 23 -22.22 5.07 -47.36
CA ALA A 23 -22.50 5.73 -46.07
C ALA A 23 -22.17 7.23 -46.12
N VAL A 24 -21.09 7.62 -46.78
CA VAL A 24 -20.71 9.04 -46.99
C VAL A 24 -21.71 9.74 -47.93
N GLN A 25 -22.17 9.09 -48.99
CA GLN A 25 -23.22 9.63 -49.87
C GLN A 25 -24.58 9.75 -49.17
N MET A 26 -24.93 8.80 -48.30
CA MET A 26 -26.13 8.90 -47.46
C MET A 26 -26.03 10.05 -46.45
N LEU A 27 -24.83 10.38 -45.97
CA LEU A 27 -24.57 11.53 -45.11
C LEU A 27 -24.61 12.86 -45.89
N SER A 28 -24.11 12.91 -47.13
CA SER A 28 -24.10 14.12 -47.95
C SER A 28 -25.45 14.43 -48.61
N GLY A 29 -26.28 13.41 -48.90
CA GLY A 29 -27.56 13.54 -49.60
C GLY A 29 -28.76 13.95 -48.73
N LYS A 30 -28.63 13.96 -47.40
CA LYS A 30 -29.74 14.29 -46.48
C LYS A 30 -29.46 15.52 -45.62
N ARG A 31 -29.41 16.69 -46.27
CA ARG A 31 -29.84 17.94 -45.62
C ARG A 31 -31.37 17.98 -45.55
N ARG A 32 -32.01 17.14 -44.72
CA ARG A 32 -33.34 17.42 -44.17
C ARG A 32 -33.73 16.45 -43.06
N SER A 33 -34.27 17.05 -42.01
CA SER A 33 -34.77 16.48 -40.76
C SER A 33 -33.73 16.23 -39.67
N ARG A 34 -33.53 17.29 -38.88
CA ARG A 34 -33.22 17.24 -37.45
C ARG A 34 -34.08 16.16 -36.77
N ASP A 35 -33.45 15.46 -35.83
CA ASP A 35 -34.08 14.65 -34.78
C ASP A 35 -34.56 13.23 -35.12
N VAL A 36 -33.81 12.52 -35.95
CA VAL A 36 -33.70 11.06 -35.79
C VAL A 36 -32.39 10.80 -35.08
N ARG A 37 -32.44 10.59 -33.75
CA ARG A 37 -31.37 9.86 -33.05
C ARG A 37 -31.37 8.44 -33.62
N LEU A 38 -30.71 8.28 -34.77
CA LEU A 38 -30.24 6.99 -35.24
C LEU A 38 -29.26 6.49 -34.18
N THR A 39 -29.80 5.77 -33.20
CA THR A 39 -29.00 4.92 -32.33
C THR A 39 -28.50 3.79 -33.22
N LEU A 40 -27.42 4.05 -33.94
CA LEU A 40 -26.63 3.02 -34.61
C LEU A 40 -26.26 2.01 -33.53
N GLN A 41 -26.97 0.87 -33.51
CA GLN A 41 -26.63 -0.26 -32.67
C GLN A 41 -25.37 -0.89 -33.26
N LEU A 42 -24.23 -0.27 -32.98
CA LEU A 42 -22.93 -0.81 -33.32
C LEU A 42 -22.72 -2.07 -32.50
N THR A 43 -22.26 -3.12 -33.15
CA THR A 43 -21.78 -4.31 -32.45
C THR A 43 -20.56 -3.93 -31.59
N PRO A 44 -20.29 -4.65 -30.48
CA PRO A 44 -19.14 -4.37 -29.62
C PRO A 44 -17.80 -4.36 -30.38
N GLU A 45 -17.70 -5.18 -31.44
CA GLU A 45 -16.53 -5.25 -32.31
C GLU A 45 -16.34 -3.99 -33.15
N GLN A 46 -17.44 -3.42 -33.68
CA GLN A 46 -17.41 -2.16 -34.43
C GLN A 46 -17.09 -0.97 -33.52
N GLN A 47 -17.58 -0.96 -32.28
CA GLN A 47 -17.23 0.06 -31.30
C GLN A 47 -15.72 0.02 -30.98
N GLN A 48 -15.17 -1.18 -30.79
CA GLN A 48 -13.75 -1.39 -30.54
C GLN A 48 -12.86 -0.95 -31.73
N ASP A 49 -13.27 -1.23 -32.98
CA ASP A 49 -12.53 -0.82 -34.17
C ASP A 49 -12.47 0.71 -34.31
N ILE A 50 -13.58 1.41 -34.03
CA ILE A 50 -13.63 2.88 -34.03
C ILE A 50 -12.66 3.45 -32.99
N VAL A 51 -12.67 2.92 -31.76
CA VAL A 51 -11.77 3.35 -30.68
C VAL A 51 -10.30 3.10 -31.05
N ASN A 52 -9.99 1.96 -31.64
CA ASN A 52 -8.63 1.63 -32.07
C ASN A 52 -8.12 2.52 -33.20
N ARG A 53 -8.97 2.84 -34.19
CA ARG A 53 -8.64 3.78 -35.26
C ARG A 53 -8.43 5.20 -34.71
N TYR A 54 -9.23 5.61 -33.73
CA TYR A 54 -9.10 6.90 -33.07
C TYR A 54 -7.83 6.99 -32.20
N ALA A 55 -7.50 5.95 -31.44
CA ALA A 55 -6.29 5.93 -30.62
C ALA A 55 -5.01 5.93 -31.49
N ARG A 56 -5.05 5.31 -32.67
CA ARG A 56 -3.91 5.24 -33.60
C ARG A 56 -3.48 6.61 -34.15
N THR A 57 -4.40 7.59 -34.22
CA THR A 57 -4.10 8.95 -34.71
C THR A 57 -3.55 9.88 -33.64
N ARG A 58 -3.45 9.44 -32.39
CA ARG A 58 -2.97 10.24 -31.25
C ARG A 58 -1.52 9.94 -30.91
N TRP A 59 -0.85 10.92 -30.31
CA TRP A 59 0.56 10.82 -29.89
C TRP A 59 0.81 9.69 -28.86
N TYR A 60 -0.22 9.32 -28.08
CA TYR A 60 -0.18 8.22 -27.10
C TYR A 60 -0.53 6.85 -27.71
N SER A 61 -0.61 6.73 -29.04
CA SER A 61 -0.89 5.47 -29.73
C SER A 61 0.03 4.33 -29.29
N PHE A 62 1.30 4.62 -28.97
CA PHE A 62 2.25 3.63 -28.46
C PHE A 62 1.84 3.04 -27.10
N ILE A 63 1.25 3.83 -26.21
CA ILE A 63 0.73 3.40 -24.91
C ILE A 63 -0.52 2.55 -25.10
N TRP A 64 -1.34 2.87 -26.10
CA TRP A 64 -2.59 2.16 -26.41
C TRP A 64 -2.36 0.83 -27.16
N TYR A 65 -1.28 0.73 -27.93
CA TYR A 65 -0.96 -0.44 -28.76
C TYR A 65 -1.06 -1.80 -28.04
N PRO A 66 -0.52 -2.00 -26.81
CA PRO A 66 -0.68 -3.25 -26.07
C PRO A 66 -2.13 -3.55 -25.66
N PHE A 67 -2.99 -2.55 -25.55
CA PHE A 67 -4.38 -2.68 -25.09
C PHE A 67 -5.42 -2.69 -26.22
N ARG A 68 -5.01 -2.62 -27.49
CA ARG A 68 -5.92 -2.54 -28.66
C ARG A 68 -6.93 -3.69 -28.77
N ASN A 69 -6.59 -4.87 -28.25
CA ASN A 69 -7.44 -6.05 -28.27
C ASN A 69 -8.30 -6.21 -26.99
N VAL A 70 -8.17 -5.31 -26.02
CA VAL A 70 -8.90 -5.38 -24.75
C VAL A 70 -10.30 -4.83 -24.95
N THR A 71 -11.29 -5.72 -25.01
CA THR A 71 -12.70 -5.35 -25.14
C THR A 71 -13.20 -4.60 -23.89
N GLU A 72 -14.25 -3.79 -24.03
CA GLU A 72 -14.87 -3.10 -22.88
C GLU A 72 -15.27 -4.06 -21.73
N ARG A 73 -15.70 -5.28 -22.07
CA ARG A 73 -16.05 -6.32 -21.10
C ARG A 73 -14.83 -6.78 -20.30
N GLN A 74 -13.70 -6.97 -20.98
CA GLN A 74 -12.42 -7.28 -20.33
C GLN A 74 -11.95 -6.11 -19.47
N PHE A 75 -12.05 -4.87 -19.94
CA PHE A 75 -11.69 -3.69 -19.15
C PHE A 75 -12.53 -3.55 -17.87
N LYS A 76 -13.84 -3.78 -17.94
CA LYS A 76 -14.73 -3.80 -16.76
C LYS A 76 -14.35 -4.89 -15.77
N TRP A 77 -13.92 -6.06 -16.26
CA TRP A 77 -13.42 -7.16 -15.43
C TRP A 77 -12.07 -6.83 -14.79
N TRP A 78 -11.12 -6.28 -15.56
CA TRP A 78 -9.82 -5.82 -15.06
C TRP A 78 -9.97 -4.74 -13.98
N ARG A 79 -10.92 -3.82 -14.15
CA ARG A 79 -11.24 -2.84 -13.12
C ARG A 79 -11.70 -3.53 -11.84
N ARG A 80 -12.63 -4.49 -11.90
CA ARG A 80 -13.09 -5.24 -10.72
C ARG A 80 -11.94 -6.00 -10.05
N PHE A 81 -11.09 -6.65 -10.84
CA PHE A 81 -9.91 -7.34 -10.34
C PHE A 81 -8.93 -6.38 -9.67
N ALA A 82 -8.68 -5.21 -10.25
CA ALA A 82 -7.81 -4.18 -9.67
C ALA A 82 -8.36 -3.67 -8.33
N HIS A 83 -9.66 -3.44 -8.21
CA HIS A 83 -10.27 -3.04 -6.94
C HIS A 83 -10.15 -4.16 -5.89
N PHE A 84 -10.37 -5.41 -6.30
CA PHE A 84 -10.23 -6.56 -5.41
C PHE A 84 -8.78 -6.76 -4.96
N ALA A 85 -7.81 -6.64 -5.87
CA ALA A 85 -6.39 -6.70 -5.55
C ALA A 85 -5.97 -5.55 -4.62
N LEU A 86 -6.44 -4.33 -4.88
CA LEU A 86 -6.17 -3.18 -4.01
C LEU A 86 -6.77 -3.38 -2.62
N LEU A 87 -7.97 -3.97 -2.53
CA LEU A 87 -8.59 -4.33 -1.26
C LEU A 87 -7.76 -5.40 -0.51
N ILE A 88 -7.28 -6.43 -1.21
CA ILE A 88 -6.38 -7.44 -0.60
C ILE A 88 -5.11 -6.77 -0.07
N VAL A 89 -4.47 -5.91 -0.87
CA VAL A 89 -3.24 -5.21 -0.47
C VAL A 89 -3.50 -4.29 0.72
N ALA A 90 -4.62 -3.57 0.73
CA ALA A 90 -5.00 -2.70 1.84
C ALA A 90 -5.25 -3.49 3.14
N LEU A 91 -5.99 -4.61 3.06
CA LEU A 91 -6.22 -5.48 4.21
C LEU A 91 -4.93 -6.12 4.72
N PHE A 92 -4.06 -6.56 3.81
CA PHE A 92 -2.76 -7.11 4.17
C PHE A 92 -1.87 -6.05 4.84
N GLY A 93 -1.81 -4.84 4.27
CA GLY A 93 -1.07 -3.73 4.85
C GLY A 93 -1.58 -3.36 6.24
N LEU A 94 -2.91 -3.33 6.43
CA LEU A 94 -3.52 -3.11 7.74
C LEU A 94 -3.14 -4.22 8.74
N ALA A 95 -3.24 -5.49 8.34
CA ALA A 95 -2.86 -6.61 9.19
C ALA A 95 -1.38 -6.57 9.60
N VAL A 96 -0.48 -6.23 8.68
CA VAL A 96 0.94 -6.03 8.96
C VAL A 96 1.16 -4.86 9.92
N ALA A 97 0.51 -3.72 9.69
CA ALA A 97 0.62 -2.56 10.57
C ALA A 97 0.16 -2.89 12.00
N LEU A 98 -0.97 -3.59 12.15
CA LEU A 98 -1.47 -4.03 13.46
C LEU A 98 -0.52 -5.02 14.14
N LEU A 99 0.08 -5.96 13.39
CA LEU A 99 1.05 -6.90 13.92
C LEU A 99 2.32 -6.18 14.40
N LEU A 100 2.83 -5.22 13.63
CA LEU A 100 4.00 -4.42 14.00
C LEU A 100 3.72 -3.55 15.23
N TYR A 101 2.55 -2.90 15.27
CA TYR A 101 2.10 -2.15 16.43
C TYR A 101 2.00 -3.04 17.68
N TYR A 102 1.38 -4.21 17.55
CA TYR A 102 1.25 -5.15 18.65
C TYR A 102 2.63 -5.58 19.19
N ARG A 103 3.55 -5.95 18.30
CA ARG A 103 4.93 -6.33 18.65
C ARG A 103 5.67 -5.20 19.37
N GLU A 104 5.52 -3.97 18.91
CA GLU A 104 6.11 -2.79 19.54
C GLU A 104 5.58 -2.63 20.96
N VAL A 105 4.26 -2.56 21.13
CA VAL A 105 3.64 -2.32 22.44
C VAL A 105 3.94 -3.47 23.41
N GLU A 106 3.83 -4.72 22.97
CA GLU A 106 4.18 -5.90 23.76
C GLU A 106 5.63 -5.83 24.27
N THR A 107 6.56 -5.44 23.40
CA THR A 107 7.98 -5.31 23.76
C THR A 107 8.18 -4.20 24.80
N VAL A 108 7.57 -3.03 24.59
CA VAL A 108 7.68 -1.87 25.50
C VAL A 108 7.04 -2.16 26.86
N LEU A 109 5.94 -2.91 26.92
CA LEU A 109 5.30 -3.33 28.17
C LEU A 109 6.13 -4.35 28.96
N ARG A 110 7.02 -5.10 28.29
CA ARG A 110 7.96 -6.02 28.95
C ARG A 110 9.22 -5.32 29.47
N LEU A 111 9.45 -4.05 29.15
CA LEU A 111 10.57 -3.28 29.68
C LEU A 111 10.36 -2.90 31.15
N SER A 112 11.47 -2.67 31.85
CA SER A 112 11.47 -2.07 33.17
C SER A 112 10.80 -0.68 33.14
N PRO A 113 10.20 -0.19 34.24
CA PRO A 113 9.54 1.12 34.26
C PRO A 113 10.46 2.28 33.85
N GLU A 114 11.74 2.21 34.24
CA GLU A 114 12.75 3.22 33.87
C GLU A 114 13.08 3.19 32.38
N ASP A 115 13.32 1.99 31.83
CA ASP A 115 13.59 1.82 30.40
C ASP A 115 12.40 2.23 29.54
N ARG A 116 11.18 1.90 29.99
CA ARG A 116 9.94 2.29 29.33
C ARG A 116 9.80 3.81 29.28
N HIS A 117 10.04 4.50 30.39
CA HIS A 117 9.97 5.95 30.46
C HIS A 117 11.00 6.61 29.53
N ASP A 118 12.25 6.15 29.58
CA ASP A 118 13.32 6.67 28.70
C ASP A 118 12.98 6.43 27.22
N TYR A 119 12.49 5.24 26.88
CA TYR A 119 12.08 4.91 25.52
C TYR A 119 10.96 5.82 25.02
N GLN A 120 9.88 5.96 25.80
CA GLN A 120 8.75 6.80 25.47
C GLN A 120 9.18 8.25 25.26
N LYS A 121 10.00 8.79 26.18
CA LYS A 121 10.53 10.15 26.10
C LYS A 121 11.35 10.39 24.83
N MET A 122 12.17 9.42 24.42
CA MET A 122 12.97 9.52 23.20
C MET A 122 12.10 9.43 21.95
N VAL A 123 11.20 8.44 21.88
CA VAL A 123 10.37 8.19 20.69
C VAL A 123 9.41 9.34 20.40
N THR A 124 8.83 9.97 21.43
CA THR A 124 7.92 11.10 21.26
C THR A 124 8.64 12.39 20.88
N GLY A 125 9.86 12.58 21.37
CA GLY A 125 10.60 13.83 21.20
C GLY A 125 11.59 13.85 20.03
N MET A 126 12.13 12.70 19.63
CA MET A 126 13.15 12.60 18.59
C MET A 126 12.58 12.08 17.26
N ARG A 127 13.31 12.33 16.17
CA ARG A 127 13.06 11.58 14.93
C ARG A 127 13.45 10.12 15.12
N TYR A 128 12.46 9.23 15.03
CA TYR A 128 12.67 7.78 15.05
C TYR A 128 13.77 7.27 14.11
N SER A 129 14.07 7.94 13.00
CA SER A 129 15.20 7.57 12.13
C SER A 129 16.57 7.66 12.82
N GLU A 130 16.76 8.57 13.78
CA GLU A 130 17.98 8.63 14.59
C GLU A 130 18.04 7.49 15.60
N ILE A 131 16.90 7.18 16.22
CA ILE A 131 16.76 6.04 17.12
C ILE A 131 17.06 4.74 16.37
N TYR A 132 16.52 4.59 15.15
CA TYR A 132 16.77 3.47 14.26
C TYR A 132 18.24 3.38 13.83
N ARG A 133 18.88 4.52 13.54
CA ARG A 133 20.30 4.52 13.16
C ARG A 133 21.19 4.11 14.34
N LEU A 134 20.85 4.54 15.56
CA LEU A 134 21.52 4.09 16.78
C LEU A 134 21.29 2.59 17.00
N SER A 135 20.05 2.10 16.86
CA SER A 135 19.74 0.68 17.07
C SER A 135 20.52 -0.20 16.10
N MET A 136 20.61 0.18 14.83
CA MET A 136 21.45 -0.51 13.85
C MET A 136 22.92 -0.51 14.23
N GLU A 137 23.46 0.62 14.71
CA GLU A 137 24.85 0.71 15.16
C GLU A 137 25.13 -0.22 16.35
N VAL A 138 24.21 -0.26 17.32
CA VAL A 138 24.33 -1.09 18.53
C VAL A 138 24.17 -2.57 18.18
N PHE A 139 23.16 -2.94 17.41
CA PHE A 139 22.89 -4.35 17.08
C PHE A 139 23.98 -4.95 16.21
N GLN A 140 24.57 -4.19 15.29
CA GLN A 140 25.74 -4.67 14.54
C GLN A 140 26.95 -4.99 15.43
N LYS A 141 27.08 -4.32 16.57
CA LYS A 141 28.21 -4.52 17.51
C LYS A 141 27.92 -5.58 18.57
N GLU A 142 26.72 -5.55 19.14
CA GLU A 142 26.37 -6.29 20.35
C GLU A 142 25.46 -7.51 20.09
N ASP A 143 24.70 -7.52 18.99
CA ASP A 143 23.85 -8.64 18.58
C ASP A 143 23.83 -8.85 17.04
N PRO A 144 24.99 -9.15 16.42
CA PRO A 144 25.10 -9.22 14.96
C PRO A 144 24.32 -10.39 14.34
N LEU A 145 23.95 -11.37 15.15
CA LEU A 145 23.17 -12.54 14.72
C LEU A 145 21.67 -12.39 15.01
N GLU A 146 21.24 -11.25 15.57
CA GLU A 146 19.87 -10.98 15.99
C GLU A 146 19.27 -12.08 16.89
N ALA A 147 20.12 -12.70 17.71
CA ALA A 147 19.76 -13.84 18.53
C ALA A 147 19.00 -13.41 19.80
N LEU A 148 19.12 -12.15 20.20
CA LEU A 148 18.49 -11.66 21.42
C LEU A 148 16.98 -11.44 21.24
N PRO A 149 16.19 -11.72 22.29
CA PRO A 149 14.78 -11.39 22.29
C PRO A 149 14.57 -9.87 22.20
N ALA A 150 13.42 -9.46 21.66
CA ALA A 150 13.13 -8.04 21.42
C ALA A 150 13.30 -7.13 22.66
N PRO A 151 12.84 -7.50 23.88
CA PRO A 151 13.05 -6.66 25.07
C PRO A 151 14.53 -6.43 25.40
N ALA A 152 15.38 -7.43 25.23
CA ALA A 152 16.82 -7.31 25.48
C ALA A 152 17.46 -6.35 24.45
N ARG A 153 17.05 -6.42 23.18
CA ARG A 153 17.51 -5.48 22.15
C ARG A 153 17.10 -4.04 22.46
N TYR A 154 15.89 -3.81 22.96
CA TYR A 154 15.44 -2.47 23.37
C TYR A 154 16.26 -1.96 24.55
N HIS A 155 16.58 -2.84 25.51
CA HIS A 155 17.47 -2.48 26.61
C HIS A 155 18.87 -2.04 26.12
N LEU A 156 19.50 -2.77 25.21
CA LEU A 156 20.80 -2.38 24.62
C LEU A 156 20.74 -1.01 23.92
N LEU A 157 19.68 -0.77 23.15
CA LEU A 157 19.43 0.53 22.52
C LEU A 157 19.32 1.65 23.58
N ILE A 158 18.55 1.44 24.64
CA ILE A 158 18.33 2.42 25.71
C ILE A 158 19.62 2.67 26.48
N GLU A 159 20.42 1.65 26.77
CA GLU A 159 21.74 1.81 27.40
C GLU A 159 22.67 2.65 26.52
N ALA A 160 22.70 2.39 25.21
CA ALA A 160 23.49 3.18 24.27
C ALA A 160 22.99 4.64 24.21
N ALA A 161 21.68 4.85 24.25
CA ALA A 161 21.09 6.19 24.30
C ALA A 161 21.41 6.90 25.63
N ARG A 162 21.45 6.17 26.75
CA ARG A 162 21.88 6.68 28.05
C ARG A 162 23.34 7.11 28.04
N LYS A 163 24.23 6.32 27.42
CA LYS A 163 25.65 6.69 27.21
C LYS A 163 25.79 7.98 26.39
N LYS A 164 24.89 8.23 25.44
CA LYS A 164 24.82 9.50 24.68
C LYS A 164 24.09 10.64 25.41
N GLY A 165 23.57 10.40 26.62
CA GLY A 165 22.87 11.39 27.44
C GLY A 165 21.45 11.71 27.00
N TRP A 166 20.85 10.95 26.08
CA TRP A 166 19.57 11.29 25.45
C TRP A 166 18.37 11.29 26.42
N HIS A 167 18.41 10.46 27.46
CA HIS A 167 17.43 10.45 28.55
C HIS A 167 17.35 11.79 29.31
N ARG A 168 18.44 12.58 29.35
CA ARG A 168 18.51 13.86 30.08
C ARG A 168 18.08 15.07 29.25
N VAL A 169 18.04 14.92 27.93
CA VAL A 169 17.69 16.01 27.02
C VAL A 169 16.19 16.32 27.15
N ASP A 170 15.86 17.60 27.14
CA ASP A 170 14.49 18.06 26.97
C ASP A 170 14.17 18.11 25.47
N TRP A 171 13.60 17.01 24.97
CA TRP A 171 13.32 16.86 23.55
C TRP A 171 12.18 17.74 23.06
N GLU A 172 11.30 18.25 23.93
CA GLU A 172 10.25 19.19 23.50
C GLU A 172 10.84 20.52 23.05
N LEU A 173 11.92 20.95 23.71
CA LEU A 173 12.66 22.15 23.35
C LEU A 173 13.70 21.87 22.26
N GLU A 174 14.51 20.82 22.42
CA GLU A 174 15.61 20.48 21.51
C GLU A 174 15.10 20.07 20.12
N SER A 175 13.95 19.41 20.01
CA SER A 175 13.40 19.01 18.70
C SER A 175 13.12 20.21 17.80
N ARG A 176 12.71 21.35 18.36
CA ARG A 176 12.38 22.57 17.59
C ARG A 176 13.60 23.22 16.97
N THR A 177 14.75 23.09 17.62
CA THR A 177 16.02 23.65 17.15
C THR A 177 16.77 22.66 16.27
N ARG A 178 16.77 21.38 16.65
CA ARG A 178 17.45 20.29 15.94
C ARG A 178 16.76 19.91 14.63
N TYR A 179 15.43 19.99 14.57
CA TYR A 179 14.63 19.64 13.39
C TYR A 179 13.84 20.87 12.89
N PRO A 180 14.49 21.81 12.19
CA PRO A 180 13.83 23.03 11.71
C PRO A 180 12.79 22.79 10.62
N ARG A 181 12.83 21.62 9.96
CA ARG A 181 11.90 21.22 8.90
C ARG A 181 11.04 20.05 9.35
N SER A 182 9.89 19.88 8.70
CA SER A 182 9.04 18.71 8.94
C SER A 182 9.71 17.43 8.46
N SER A 183 9.35 16.29 9.07
CA SER A 183 9.84 14.96 8.63
C SER A 183 9.43 14.62 7.20
N LEU A 184 8.33 15.20 6.71
CA LEU A 184 7.89 15.07 5.32
C LEU A 184 8.78 15.85 4.35
N GLU A 185 9.14 17.09 4.69
CA GLU A 185 10.04 17.92 3.87
C GLU A 185 11.44 17.28 3.74
N ASP A 186 11.93 16.68 4.83
CA ASP A 186 13.21 15.99 4.83
C ASP A 186 13.13 14.56 4.27
N MET A 187 11.96 14.13 3.80
CA MET A 187 11.70 12.79 3.26
C MET A 187 12.16 11.67 4.21
N ASP A 188 11.96 11.86 5.51
CA ASP A 188 12.29 10.89 6.54
C ASP A 188 11.24 9.77 6.60
N PHE A 189 11.30 8.89 5.61
CA PHE A 189 10.36 7.79 5.47
C PHE A 189 10.38 6.81 6.64
N ILE A 190 11.52 6.65 7.32
CA ILE A 190 11.62 5.76 8.50
C ILE A 190 10.75 6.31 9.63
N HIS A 191 10.87 7.60 9.92
CA HIS A 191 10.06 8.25 10.92
C HIS A 191 8.57 8.26 10.55
N LEU A 192 8.23 8.60 9.30
CA LEU A 192 6.85 8.61 8.82
C LEU A 192 6.22 7.22 8.86
N PHE A 193 6.98 6.18 8.47
CA PHE A 193 6.50 4.81 8.49
C PHE A 193 6.24 4.32 9.91
N TYR A 194 7.20 4.55 10.83
CA TYR A 194 7.03 4.22 12.24
C TYR A 194 5.74 4.85 12.80
N TRP A 195 5.60 6.17 12.67
CA TRP A 195 4.43 6.86 13.20
C TRP A 195 3.13 6.45 12.52
N SER A 196 3.13 6.15 11.21
CA SER A 196 1.93 5.62 10.56
C SER A 196 1.47 4.29 11.16
N ILE A 197 2.39 3.39 11.49
CA ILE A 197 2.07 2.14 12.21
C ILE A 197 1.49 2.43 13.59
N ILE A 198 2.16 3.29 14.37
CA ILE A 198 1.73 3.62 15.73
C ILE A 198 0.33 4.25 15.75
N TYR A 199 0.04 5.18 14.84
CA TYR A 199 -1.26 5.83 14.73
C TYR A 199 -2.36 4.89 14.23
N ILE A 200 -2.08 4.06 13.21
CA ILE A 200 -3.05 3.06 12.74
C ILE A 200 -3.41 2.10 13.88
N GLY A 201 -2.39 1.62 14.60
CA GLY A 201 -2.56 0.74 15.75
C GLY A 201 -3.40 1.36 16.86
N SER A 202 -3.05 2.58 17.32
CA SER A 202 -3.76 3.25 18.41
C SER A 202 -5.23 3.54 18.08
N LEU A 203 -5.51 3.91 16.84
CA LEU A 203 -6.86 4.25 16.37
C LEU A 203 -7.77 3.01 16.33
N VAL A 204 -7.22 1.85 15.96
CA VAL A 204 -7.95 0.57 15.93
C VAL A 204 -8.16 0.00 17.34
N THR A 205 -7.22 0.20 18.25
CA THR A 205 -7.27 -0.38 19.61
C THR A 205 -7.93 0.53 20.64
N GLY A 206 -8.30 1.77 20.29
CA GLY A 206 -9.01 2.70 21.15
C GLY A 206 -8.15 3.31 22.27
N GLY A 207 -6.82 3.26 22.15
CA GLY A 207 -5.89 3.80 23.14
C GLY A 207 -5.78 5.32 23.06
N GLY A 208 -6.31 6.03 24.07
CA GLY A 208 -6.19 7.49 24.20
C GLY A 208 -4.78 7.98 24.58
N GLU A 209 -3.95 7.10 25.16
CA GLU A 209 -2.54 7.35 25.46
C GLU A 209 -1.66 6.34 24.71
N LEU A 210 -0.63 6.84 24.03
CA LEU A 210 0.37 6.01 23.38
C LEU A 210 1.07 5.18 24.47
N PHE A 211 1.09 3.86 24.30
CA PHE A 211 1.70 2.91 25.24
C PHE A 211 1.03 2.85 26.64
N SER A 212 -0.30 3.05 26.73
CA SER A 212 -1.02 2.94 28.01
C SER A 212 -0.96 1.53 28.61
N ASP A 213 -0.80 1.43 29.93
CA ASP A 213 -0.82 0.15 30.68
C ASP A 213 -2.12 -0.64 30.50
N ARG A 214 -3.24 0.02 30.11
CA ARG A 214 -4.53 -0.63 29.84
C ARG A 214 -4.50 -1.58 28.64
N PHE A 215 -3.53 -1.45 27.74
CA PHE A 215 -3.33 -2.44 26.67
C PHE A 215 -2.80 -3.78 27.22
N GLY A 216 -2.05 -3.72 28.33
CA GLY A 216 -1.57 -4.90 29.06
C GLY A 216 -2.68 -5.74 29.66
N ASP A 217 -3.82 -5.15 30.01
CA ASP A 217 -4.95 -5.84 30.66
C ASP A 217 -5.61 -6.89 29.73
N LEU A 218 -5.79 -6.56 28.44
CA LEU A 218 -6.33 -7.51 27.45
C LEU A 218 -5.35 -8.65 27.13
N MET A 219 -4.05 -8.35 27.15
CA MET A 219 -2.99 -9.36 26.94
C MET A 219 -2.78 -10.25 28.16
N GLU A 220 -2.83 -9.69 29.37
CA GLU A 220 -2.79 -10.44 30.61
C GLU A 220 -4.00 -11.37 30.70
N VAL A 221 -5.19 -10.90 30.29
CA VAL A 221 -6.39 -11.76 30.15
C VAL A 221 -6.17 -12.86 29.11
N GLN A 222 -5.53 -12.59 27.97
CA GLN A 222 -5.29 -13.61 26.93
C GLN A 222 -4.17 -14.60 27.30
N GLU A 223 -3.10 -14.16 27.95
CA GLU A 223 -2.02 -15.02 28.46
C GLU A 223 -2.50 -15.84 29.67
N THR A 224 -3.30 -15.26 30.58
CA THR A 224 -3.92 -16.02 31.67
C THR A 224 -4.95 -17.01 31.16
N GLN A 225 -5.72 -16.68 30.11
CA GLN A 225 -6.58 -17.65 29.43
C GLN A 225 -5.76 -18.78 28.78
N ARG A 226 -4.70 -18.48 28.03
CA ARG A 226 -3.82 -19.52 27.45
C ARG A 226 -3.18 -20.40 28.52
N ARG A 227 -2.72 -19.82 29.64
CA ARG A 227 -2.18 -20.60 30.77
C ARG A 227 -3.23 -21.51 31.36
N ARG A 228 -4.46 -21.02 31.59
CA ARG A 228 -5.58 -21.83 32.08
C ARG A 228 -5.97 -22.94 31.10
N GLU A 229 -5.96 -22.68 29.80
CA GLU A 229 -6.24 -23.69 28.77
C GLU A 229 -5.13 -24.75 28.69
N MET A 230 -3.87 -24.35 28.86
CA MET A 230 -2.76 -25.31 28.96
C MET A 230 -2.88 -26.16 30.22
N GLU A 231 -3.13 -25.55 31.38
CA GLU A 231 -3.33 -26.25 32.65
C GLU A 231 -4.53 -27.21 32.59
N ALA A 232 -5.63 -26.82 31.96
CA ALA A 232 -6.79 -27.69 31.75
C ALA A 232 -6.46 -28.91 30.85
N ASN A 233 -5.71 -28.70 29.77
CA ASN A 233 -5.27 -29.79 28.89
C ASN A 233 -4.28 -30.77 29.58
N PHE A 234 -3.49 -30.30 30.55
CA PHE A 234 -2.63 -31.18 31.35
C PHE A 234 -3.42 -32.04 32.36
N VAL A 235 -4.59 -31.58 32.82
CA VAL A 235 -5.44 -32.33 33.77
C VAL A 235 -6.30 -33.38 33.07
N GLU A 236 -6.64 -33.21 31.79
CA GLU A 236 -7.43 -34.20 31.03
C GLU A 236 -6.58 -35.37 30.47
N HIS A 237 -5.26 -35.34 30.58
CA HIS A 237 -4.36 -36.36 30.00
C HIS A 237 -3.41 -37.03 31.03
N GLY A 238 -3.62 -36.81 32.33
CA GLY A 238 -2.93 -37.51 33.42
C GLY A 238 -3.87 -38.45 34.16
#